data_AF-A0A4Q1KPE3-F1
#
_entry.id   AF-A0A4Q1KPE3-F1
#
_cell.length_a   1.000
_cell.length_b   1.000
_cell.length_c   1.000
_cell.angle_alpha   90.00
_cell.angle_beta   90.00
_cell.angle_gamma   90.00
#
_symmetry.space_group_name_H-M   'P 1'
#
loop_
_entity.id
_entity.type
_entity.pdbx_description
1 polymer ?
#
loop_
_entity_poly.entity_id
_entity_poly.type
_entity_poly.pdbx_seq_one_letter_code
_entity_poly.pdbx_strand_id
1 'polypeptide(L)' 'METIRIDCEPNIKTKVIEFLNNFSSKDYKIVTEDASFINDKKKLEVTLEKIANGKAEYFSPDELDKYLEKTISKYED' A
#
# COMPACT_ATOMS: atom_id res chain seq x y z
N MET A 1 19.18 -0.70 -17.19
CA MET A 1 17.98 0.16 -17.20
C MET A 1 17.95 0.86 -15.86
N GLU A 2 17.94 2.19 -15.86
CA GLU A 2 17.89 3.00 -14.64
C GLU A 2 16.44 3.37 -14.35
N THR A 3 16.06 3.38 -13.07
CA THR A 3 14.68 3.70 -12.64
C THR A 3 14.72 4.96 -11.81
N ILE A 4 13.90 5.95 -12.19
CA ILE A 4 13.74 7.21 -11.45
C ILE A 4 12.38 7.18 -10.75
N ARG A 5 12.36 7.45 -9.44
CA ARG A 5 11.14 7.68 -8.67
C ARG A 5 10.95 9.18 -8.48
N ILE A 6 9.79 9.69 -8.86
CA ILE A 6 9.46 11.11 -8.78
C ILE A 6 8.35 11.27 -7.74
N ASP A 7 8.66 11.95 -6.64
CA ASP A 7 7.65 12.40 -5.68
C ASP A 7 7.15 13.78 -6.11
N CYS A 8 5.86 13.91 -6.41
CA CYS A 8 5.27 15.14 -6.93
C CYS A 8 3.79 15.24 -6.57
N GLU A 9 3.28 16.47 -6.51
CA GLU A 9 1.86 16.71 -6.28
C GLU A 9 0.99 16.10 -7.40
N PRO A 10 -0.26 15.68 -7.09
CA PRO A 10 -1.15 15.01 -8.06
C PRO A 10 -1.43 15.84 -9.32
N ASN A 11 -1.47 17.16 -9.21
CA ASN A 11 -1.64 18.13 -10.30
C ASN A 11 -0.43 18.15 -11.27
N ILE A 12 0.78 17.88 -10.78
CA ILE A 12 2.02 17.85 -11.56
C ILE A 12 2.24 16.45 -12.14
N LYS A 13 1.81 15.39 -11.45
CA LYS A 13 1.90 14.00 -11.93
C LYS A 13 1.36 13.83 -13.35
N THR A 14 0.19 14.40 -13.64
CA THR A 14 -0.42 14.31 -14.98
C THR A 14 0.45 14.99 -16.04
N LYS A 15 0.99 16.18 -15.74
CA LYS A 15 1.88 16.91 -16.65
C LYS A 15 3.20 16.18 -16.90
N VAL A 16 3.75 15.53 -15.87
CA VAL A 16 4.97 14.72 -15.99
C VAL A 16 4.72 13.50 -16.87
N ILE A 17 3.59 12.81 -16.69
CA ILE A 17 3.21 11.68 -17.54
C ILE A 17 2.99 12.13 -18.99
N GLU A 18 2.31 13.25 -19.22
CA GLU A 18 2.14 13.83 -20.56
C GLU A 18 3.49 14.20 -21.20
N PHE A 19 4.40 14.79 -20.43
CA PHE A 19 5.75 15.11 -20.91
C PHE A 19 6.52 13.85 -21.26
N LEU A 20 6.45 12.81 -20.42
CA LEU A 20 7.09 11.52 -20.68
C LEU A 20 6.49 10.83 -21.91
N ASN A 21 5.17 10.90 -22.11
CA ASN A 21 4.49 10.38 -23.30
C ASN A 21 4.98 11.00 -24.62
N ASN A 22 5.58 12.20 -24.59
CA ASN A 22 6.21 12.81 -25.77
C ASN A 22 7.53 12.14 -26.17
N PHE A 23 8.17 11.38 -25.28
CA PHE A 23 9.36 10.60 -25.60
C PHE A 23 8.96 9.28 -26.27
N SER A 24 9.88 8.69 -27.05
CA SER A 24 9.64 7.40 -27.70
C SER A 24 9.54 6.27 -26.66
N SER A 25 8.53 5.41 -26.79
CA SER A 25 8.32 4.24 -25.92
C SER A 25 9.44 3.20 -25.94
N LYS A 26 10.43 3.36 -26.82
CA LYS A 26 11.66 2.56 -26.86
C LYS A 26 12.64 2.93 -25.73
N ASP A 27 12.56 4.16 -25.21
CA ASP A 27 13.58 4.73 -24.31
C ASP A 27 13.15 4.73 -22.84
N TYR A 28 11.87 4.55 -22.54
CA TYR A 28 11.36 4.48 -21.17
C TYR A 28 10.17 3.55 -21.03
N LYS A 29 9.97 3.04 -19.81
CA LYS A 29 8.79 2.26 -19.41
C LYS A 29 8.16 2.96 -18.22
N ILE A 30 6.90 3.35 -18.33
CA ILE A 30 6.13 3.80 -17.17
C ILE A 30 5.84 2.56 -16.32
N VAL A 31 6.48 2.49 -15.16
CA VAL A 31 6.21 1.45 -14.16
C VAL A 31 5.13 1.99 -13.24
N THR A 32 3.88 1.62 -13.51
CA THR A 32 2.78 1.86 -12.58
C THR A 32 2.82 0.78 -11.50
N GLU A 33 2.74 1.21 -10.24
CA GLU A 33 2.52 0.30 -9.12
C GLU A 33 1.19 -0.44 -9.34
N ASP A 34 1.18 -1.74 -9.05
CA ASP A 34 -0.02 -2.54 -9.24
C ASP A 34 -1.10 -2.17 -8.22
N ALA A 35 -2.35 -2.50 -8.53
CA ALA A 35 -3.50 -2.16 -7.69
C ALA A 35 -3.40 -2.79 -6.27
N SER A 36 -2.76 -3.94 -6.12
CA SER A 36 -2.53 -4.59 -4.83
C SER A 36 -1.53 -3.79 -4.01
N PHE A 37 -0.41 -3.36 -4.61
CA PHE A 37 0.56 -2.50 -3.94
C PHE A 37 -0.07 -1.21 -3.42
N ILE A 38 -0.86 -0.53 -4.24
CA ILE A 38 -1.54 0.72 -3.85
C ILE A 38 -2.51 0.45 -2.68
N ASN A 39 -3.27 -0.63 -2.76
CA ASN A 39 -4.23 -0.99 -1.72
C ASN A 39 -3.55 -1.37 -0.40
N ASP A 40 -2.47 -2.14 -0.46
CA ASP A 40 -1.73 -2.60 0.71
C ASP A 40 -0.96 -1.44 1.37
N LYS A 41 -0.38 -0.53 0.57
CA LYS A 41 0.19 0.73 1.07
C LYS A 41 -0.84 1.54 1.86
N LYS A 42 -2.06 1.70 1.32
CA LYS A 42 -3.14 2.43 1.99
C LYS A 42 -3.55 1.76 3.31
N LYS A 43 -3.66 0.43 3.35
CA LYS A 43 -3.95 -0.31 4.60
C LYS A 43 -2.87 -0.09 5.65
N LEU A 44 -1.60 -0.13 5.24
CA LEU A 44 -0.46 0.09 6.13
C LEU A 44 -0.43 1.53 6.67
N GLU A 45 -0.67 2.53 5.83
CA GLU A 45 -0.76 3.94 6.25
C GLU A 45 -1.86 4.14 7.30
N VAL A 46 -3.06 3.60 7.07
CA VAL A 46 -4.17 3.67 8.05
C VAL A 46 -3.80 2.98 9.36
N THR A 47 -3.08 1.85 9.29
CA THR A 47 -2.65 1.11 10.49
C THR A 47 -1.59 1.89 11.25
N LEU A 48 -0.65 2.51 10.55
CA LEU A 48 0.39 3.36 11.12
C LEU A 48 -0.21 4.60 11.79
N GLU A 49 -1.21 5.23 11.18
CA GLU A 49 -1.96 6.33 11.81
C GLU A 49 -2.67 5.89 13.10
N LYS A 50 -3.29 4.69 13.11
CA LYS A 50 -3.92 4.11 14.32
C LYS A 50 -2.91 3.86 15.43
N ILE A 51 -1.70 3.40 15.09
CA ILE A 51 -0.61 3.23 16.05
C ILE A 51 -0.17 4.60 16.59
N ALA A 52 0.06 5.57 15.69
CA ALA A 52 0.53 6.90 16.07
C ALA A 52 -0.48 7.68 16.92
N ASN A 53 -1.78 7.48 16.70
CA ASN A 53 -2.85 8.13 17.47
C ASN A 53 -3.31 7.34 18.71
N GLY A 54 -2.66 6.20 19.02
CA GLY A 54 -2.95 5.39 20.20
C GLY A 54 -4.28 4.62 20.15
N LYS A 55 -4.94 4.52 18.99
CA LYS A 55 -6.18 3.76 18.79
C LYS A 55 -5.94 2.34 18.26
N ALA A 56 -4.68 1.94 18.13
CA ALA A 56 -4.35 0.58 17.76
C ALA A 56 -4.67 -0.37 18.91
N GLU A 57 -5.38 -1.45 18.60
CA GLU A 57 -5.56 -2.58 19.51
C GLU A 57 -4.33 -3.48 19.40
N TYR A 58 -3.78 -3.84 20.54
CA TYR A 58 -2.65 -4.74 20.65
C TYR A 58 -3.11 -6.01 21.35
N PHE A 59 -2.66 -7.15 20.83
CA PHE A 59 -2.87 -8.44 21.46
C PHE A 59 -1.53 -8.96 21.93
N SER A 60 -1.49 -9.48 23.15
CA SER A 60 -0.43 -10.40 23.55
C SER A 60 -0.55 -11.72 22.76
N PRO A 61 0.52 -12.53 22.69
CA PRO A 61 0.46 -13.84 22.04
C PRO A 61 -0.68 -14.72 22.57
N ASP A 62 -0.89 -14.76 23.89
CA ASP A 62 -1.95 -15.56 24.51
C ASP A 62 -3.37 -15.07 24.15
N GLU A 63 -3.55 -13.75 24.00
CA GLU A 63 -4.82 -13.17 23.57
C GLU A 63 -5.08 -13.43 22.09
N LEU A 64 -4.02 -13.38 21.28
CA LEU A 64 -4.08 -13.71 19.86
C LEU A 64 -4.50 -15.17 19.66
N ASP A 65 -3.89 -16.11 20.38
CA ASP A 65 -4.23 -17.53 20.31
C ASP A 65 -5.71 -17.77 20.64
N LYS A 66 -6.21 -17.18 21.74
CA LYS A 66 -7.63 -17.29 22.12
C LYS A 66 -8.57 -16.68 21.07
N TYR A 67 -8.18 -15.56 20.48
CA TYR A 67 -8.97 -14.89 19.45
C TYR A 67 -9.03 -15.73 18.17
N LEU A 68 -7.90 -16.29 17.75
CA LEU A 68 -7.79 -17.15 16.58
C LEU A 68 -8.58 -18.43 16.78
N GLU A 69 -8.39 -19.16 17.89
CA GLU A 69 -9.16 -20.36 18.25
C GLU A 69 -10.67 -20.09 18.21
N LYS A 70 -11.13 -19.04 18.90
CA LYS A 70 -12.56 -18.65 18.88
C LYS A 70 -13.08 -18.32 17.47
N THR A 71 -12.23 -17.81 16.61
CA THR A 71 -12.62 -17.45 15.24
C THR A 71 -12.67 -18.69 14.36
N ILE A 72 -11.66 -19.55 14.44
CA ILE A 72 -11.54 -20.79 13.66
C ILE A 72 -12.67 -21.76 14.03
N SER A 73 -12.94 -21.98 15.32
CA SER A 73 -14.00 -22.88 15.76
C SER A 73 -15.42 -22.46 15.34
N LYS A 74 -15.63 -21.23 14.84
CA LYS A 74 -16.92 -20.81 14.25
C LYS A 74 -17.15 -21.32 12.83
N TYR A 75 -16.10 -21.76 12.16
CA TYR A 75 -16.10 -22.18 10.75
C TYR A 75 -15.65 -23.63 10.56
N GLU A 76 -15.26 -24.31 11.64
CA GLU A 76 -15.03 -25.74 11.67
C GLU A 76 -16.35 -26.47 11.95
N ASP A 77 -17.18 -26.58 10.91
CA ASP A 77 -18.19 -27.64 10.79
C ASP A 77 -17.64 -28.75 9.87
#